data_AF-A0AAY5KTE8-F1
#
_entry.id   AF-A0AAY5KTE8-F1
#
_cell.length_a   1.000
_cell.length_b   1.000
_cell.length_c   1.000
_cell.angle_alpha   90.00
_cell.angle_beta   90.00
_cell.angle_gamma   90.00
#
_symmetry.space_group_name_H-M   'P 1'
#
loop_
_entity.id
_entity.type
_entity.pdbx_description
1 polymer ?
#
loop_
_entity_poly.entity_id
_entity_poly.type
_entity_poly.pdbx_seq_one_letter_code
_entity_poly.pdbx_strand_id
1 'polypeptide(L)'
;VQNTPPSKTRPARSRSTHMLLRIHLSTFRHTEADEHTVQHCFRYTSSVLTSTLAFQKEQRLKFECQALLQVATNLFTHLDDVSVLLKEIIAEARSLTSAEICSVFLLDVVSHELVAKVFDGGVVIDDELRIPADQGIAGHVATTGEILNITDAYSHPLFYRAVDDSTGFKTRNILCFPIKDGHGEVIGVAELVNKTNGPWFTRLDENLATAFSIYCGISIAHSLLYKRVAEAQFRSQLANEMMKYHMMVSDEEVTRLLTVGIQCVGEIHPSFSSFTYTPRSLADDSTPSAVISMFEDMGFINTYKINMNTLARFCLMVKRGYRDPPYHNWMHAFSVSHFCYLLCRNLELSKYLDDMELLALFVSCMCHDLDHRGTNNSFQVTSKSVLAGLYSSEGSVLERHHFAQAIAILNTQGCNIFEKFSRKDYQRILDLMRDIILATDLAHHLRILKDLQNMADVGYNTKDPQHHNLLLSLIMTSCDLSDQTKDWKTTWKIAGLIYKEFFSQGDLEKAMGNRPSEMMDREKAYIPELQTGFMEQIAMPIYKLLKDLFPRSAELYDSVTSNREQWGRVSHKLDVKGLPDNISLDYLDAEFEQLQNGQTKDNDTNSKSSIPGKCLAKYLYN
;
A
#
# COMPACT_ATOMS: atom_id res chain seq x y z
N VAL A 1 31.15 -65.76 2.33
CA VAL A 1 32.56 -66.19 2.20
C VAL A 1 33.43 -65.11 2.83
N GLN A 2 34.19 -65.47 3.90
CA GLN A 2 35.33 -64.77 4.54
C GLN A 2 35.04 -63.35 5.10
N ASN A 3 34.99 -63.03 6.41
CA ASN A 3 35.77 -63.38 7.62
C ASN A 3 37.26 -62.99 7.59
N THR A 4 37.60 -61.72 7.91
CA THR A 4 38.48 -61.25 9.03
C THR A 4 38.88 -59.76 8.88
N PRO A 5 39.18 -59.02 9.99
CA PRO A 5 39.23 -57.55 10.05
C PRO A 5 40.66 -56.95 10.06
N PRO A 6 40.83 -55.61 9.95
CA PRO A 6 41.93 -55.01 10.71
C PRO A 6 41.71 -53.62 11.34
N SER A 7 42.42 -53.46 12.46
CA SER A 7 43.10 -52.27 13.00
C SER A 7 42.31 -51.19 13.75
N LYS A 8 42.39 -51.29 15.09
CA LYS A 8 42.28 -50.15 16.01
C LYS A 8 43.58 -49.34 15.94
N THR A 9 43.52 -48.12 15.41
CA THR A 9 44.57 -47.10 15.54
C THR A 9 44.32 -46.28 16.81
N ARG A 10 45.34 -46.22 17.69
CA ARG A 10 45.39 -45.34 18.88
C ARG A 10 45.50 -43.87 18.43
N PRO A 11 44.90 -42.90 19.11
CA PRO A 11 45.22 -41.50 18.85
C PRO A 11 46.58 -41.15 19.49
N ALA A 12 47.41 -40.49 18.69
CA ALA A 12 48.70 -39.95 19.06
C ALA A 12 48.54 -38.83 20.11
N ARG A 13 49.28 -38.93 21.22
CA ARG A 13 49.47 -37.81 22.15
C ARG A 13 50.32 -36.74 21.46
N SER A 14 49.70 -35.61 21.15
CA SER A 14 50.35 -34.38 20.72
C SER A 14 51.32 -33.90 21.81
N ARG A 15 52.62 -34.00 21.52
CA ARG A 15 53.65 -33.17 22.12
C ARG A 15 53.60 -31.83 21.39
N SER A 16 53.27 -30.74 22.07
CA SER A 16 53.83 -29.39 21.83
C SER A 16 53.05 -28.33 22.62
N THR A 17 53.58 -27.95 23.78
CA THR A 17 53.49 -26.57 24.32
C THR A 17 54.46 -26.45 25.50
N HIS A 18 55.76 -26.40 25.19
CA HIS A 18 56.80 -25.94 26.12
C HIS A 18 57.71 -24.98 25.39
N MET A 19 57.49 -23.67 25.57
CA MET A 19 58.38 -22.51 25.35
C MET A 19 57.46 -21.28 25.34
N LEU A 20 57.66 -20.17 26.05
CA LEU A 20 58.82 -19.55 26.67
C LEU A 20 58.31 -18.53 27.70
N LEU A 21 58.69 -18.66 28.97
CA LEU A 21 58.82 -17.50 29.87
C LEU A 21 59.99 -17.78 30.81
N ARG A 22 61.20 -17.69 30.26
CA ARG A 22 62.46 -17.64 31.02
C ARG A 22 62.71 -16.19 31.41
N ILE A 23 62.18 -15.78 32.56
CA ILE A 23 62.72 -14.66 33.31
C ILE A 23 63.56 -15.26 34.44
N HIS A 24 64.78 -14.75 34.57
CA HIS A 24 65.79 -15.14 35.55
C HIS A 24 65.22 -15.23 36.98
N LEU A 25 64.99 -16.45 37.46
CA LEU A 25 64.96 -16.77 38.87
C LEU A 25 65.88 -17.98 39.10
N SER A 26 66.82 -17.76 40.01
CA SER A 26 67.79 -18.71 40.55
C SER A 26 67.22 -20.12 40.79
N THR A 27 67.91 -21.11 40.24
CA THR A 27 68.08 -22.50 40.71
C THR A 27 67.26 -22.96 41.92
N PHE A 28 65.99 -23.30 41.70
CA PHE A 28 65.29 -24.34 42.47
C PHE A 28 64.69 -25.32 41.46
N ARG A 29 65.33 -26.47 41.27
CA ARG A 29 64.71 -27.57 40.51
C ARG A 29 63.80 -28.33 41.47
N HIS A 30 62.51 -28.35 41.17
CA HIS A 30 61.56 -29.22 41.86
C HIS A 30 62.05 -30.67 41.82
N THR A 31 61.94 -31.35 42.96
CA THR A 31 62.39 -32.73 43.14
C THR A 31 61.27 -33.71 42.79
N GLU A 32 61.59 -34.98 42.51
CA GLU A 32 60.55 -36.02 42.36
C GLU A 32 59.69 -36.16 43.63
N ALA A 33 60.23 -35.80 44.79
CA ALA A 33 59.47 -35.74 46.04
C ALA A 33 58.40 -34.63 46.03
N ASP A 34 58.66 -33.49 45.38
CA ASP A 34 57.67 -32.42 45.21
C ASP A 34 56.53 -32.87 44.29
N GLU A 35 56.85 -33.54 43.18
CA GLU A 35 55.83 -34.10 42.27
C GLU A 35 55.00 -35.18 42.97
N HIS A 36 55.63 -36.07 43.73
CA HIS A 36 54.92 -37.08 44.52
C HIS A 36 54.02 -36.45 45.58
N THR A 37 54.44 -35.35 46.22
CA THR A 37 53.62 -34.63 47.20
C THR A 37 52.39 -34.00 46.53
N VAL A 38 52.56 -33.40 45.36
CA VAL A 38 51.45 -32.84 44.56
C VAL A 38 50.50 -33.93 44.08
N GLN A 39 51.01 -35.06 43.57
CA GLN A 39 50.18 -36.20 43.15
C GLN A 39 49.42 -36.82 44.33
N HIS A 40 50.07 -36.96 45.49
CA HIS A 40 49.44 -37.46 46.70
C HIS A 40 48.34 -36.51 47.19
N CYS A 41 48.55 -35.20 47.11
CA CYS A 41 47.52 -34.20 47.40
C CYS A 41 46.31 -34.35 46.47
N PHE A 42 46.54 -34.41 45.15
CA PHE A 42 45.46 -34.60 44.17
C PHE A 42 44.77 -35.96 44.27
N ARG A 43 45.45 -37.01 44.73
CA ARG A 43 44.84 -38.35 44.94
C ARG A 43 43.62 -38.29 45.88
N TYR A 44 43.65 -37.41 46.88
CA TYR A 44 42.54 -37.23 47.82
C TYR A 44 41.67 -36.01 47.49
N THR A 45 42.24 -34.93 46.96
CA THR A 45 41.51 -33.67 46.71
C THR A 45 40.90 -33.55 45.32
N SER A 46 41.38 -34.30 44.32
CA SER A 46 40.93 -34.16 42.92
C SER A 46 39.46 -34.52 42.74
N SER A 47 38.97 -35.55 43.44
CA SER A 47 37.58 -35.99 43.30
C SER A 47 36.60 -34.90 43.74
N VAL A 48 36.81 -34.30 44.92
CA VAL A 48 35.95 -33.23 45.42
C VAL A 48 36.10 -31.93 44.62
N LEU A 49 37.30 -31.61 44.12
CA LEU A 49 37.50 -30.43 43.27
C LEU A 49 36.77 -30.57 41.93
N THR A 50 36.94 -31.72 41.27
CA THR A 50 36.30 -31.97 39.96
C THR A 50 34.78 -32.07 40.07
N SER A 51 34.24 -32.73 41.10
CA SER A 51 32.79 -32.82 41.31
C SER A 51 32.18 -31.47 41.65
N THR A 52 32.83 -30.66 42.49
CA THR A 52 32.37 -29.30 42.85
C THR A 52 32.40 -28.38 41.63
N LEU A 53 33.48 -28.42 40.83
CA LEU A 53 33.59 -27.62 39.60
C LEU A 53 32.56 -28.05 38.55
N ALA A 54 32.32 -29.36 38.40
CA ALA A 54 31.29 -29.87 37.50
C ALA A 54 29.89 -29.45 37.95
N PHE A 55 29.58 -29.57 39.24
CA PHE A 55 28.31 -29.14 39.81
C PHE A 55 28.06 -27.63 39.61
N GLN A 56 29.06 -26.79 39.85
CA GLN A 56 28.94 -25.34 39.61
C GLN A 56 28.68 -25.01 38.13
N LYS A 57 29.33 -25.73 37.20
CA LYS A 57 29.09 -25.56 35.76
C LYS A 57 27.69 -25.99 35.35
N GLU A 58 27.23 -27.16 35.82
CA GLU A 58 25.87 -27.66 35.57
C GLU A 58 24.81 -26.73 36.16
N GLN A 59 25.01 -26.23 37.38
CA GLN A 59 24.09 -25.29 38.01
C GLN A 59 23.99 -24.00 37.19
N ARG A 60 25.12 -23.47 36.69
CA ARG A 60 25.14 -22.30 35.82
C ARG A 60 24.42 -22.54 34.50
N LEU A 61 24.71 -23.65 33.81
CA LEU A 61 24.03 -24.05 32.57
C LEU A 61 22.51 -24.20 32.79
N LYS A 62 22.10 -24.77 33.92
CA LYS A 62 20.67 -24.89 34.27
C LYS A 62 19.98 -23.53 34.38
N PHE A 63 20.60 -22.56 35.05
CA PHE A 63 20.05 -21.20 35.13
C PHE A 63 19.97 -20.54 33.76
N GLU A 64 20.98 -20.73 32.90
CA GLU A 64 21.00 -20.21 31.52
C GLU A 64 19.88 -20.82 30.66
N CYS A 65 19.67 -22.15 30.73
CA CYS A 65 18.55 -22.82 30.05
C CYS A 65 17.18 -22.36 30.57
N GLN A 66 17.04 -22.15 31.89
CA GLN A 66 15.79 -21.64 32.46
C GLN A 66 15.49 -20.22 32.00
N ALA A 67 16.50 -19.36 31.89
CA ALA A 67 16.34 -18.02 31.33
C ALA A 67 15.86 -18.08 29.88
N LEU A 68 16.49 -18.90 29.03
CA LEU A 68 16.06 -19.08 27.64
C LEU A 68 14.63 -19.62 27.51
N LEU A 69 14.23 -20.57 28.37
CA LEU A 69 12.86 -21.10 28.39
C LEU A 69 11.82 -20.05 28.82
N GLN A 70 12.17 -19.21 29.80
CA GLN A 70 11.29 -18.13 30.23
C GLN A 70 11.07 -17.12 29.11
N VAL A 71 12.15 -16.72 28.43
CA VAL A 71 12.10 -15.85 27.27
C VAL A 71 11.27 -16.46 26.15
N ALA A 72 11.50 -17.72 25.81
CA ALA A 72 10.69 -18.42 24.80
C ALA A 72 9.20 -18.42 25.17
N THR A 73 8.87 -18.63 26.44
CA THR A 73 7.47 -18.60 26.91
C THR A 73 6.86 -17.22 26.73
N ASN A 74 7.57 -16.15 27.11
CA ASN A 74 7.11 -14.77 26.94
C ASN A 74 6.91 -14.41 25.45
N LEU A 75 7.81 -14.87 24.57
CA LEU A 75 7.67 -14.62 23.13
C LEU A 75 6.46 -15.34 22.53
N PHE A 76 6.16 -16.56 22.98
CA PHE A 76 5.03 -17.34 22.44
C PHE A 76 3.65 -16.90 22.95
N THR A 77 3.57 -16.09 24.00
CA THR A 77 2.28 -15.56 24.49
C THR A 77 1.77 -14.36 23.70
N HIS A 78 2.61 -13.70 22.89
CA HIS A 78 2.29 -12.46 22.18
C HIS A 78 2.30 -12.61 20.65
N LEU A 79 1.90 -13.77 20.13
CA LEU A 79 1.93 -14.07 18.70
C LEU A 79 0.90 -13.25 17.87
N ASP A 80 -0.09 -12.65 18.53
CA ASP A 80 -1.22 -11.99 17.86
C ASP A 80 -0.86 -10.61 17.26
N ASP A 81 0.16 -9.92 17.79
CA ASP A 81 0.60 -8.61 17.31
C ASP A 81 2.13 -8.56 17.17
N VAL A 82 2.58 -8.50 15.90
CA VAL A 82 3.99 -8.41 15.52
C VAL A 82 4.69 -7.23 16.21
N SER A 83 4.00 -6.10 16.39
CA SER A 83 4.59 -4.87 16.96
C SER A 83 4.89 -5.04 18.45
N VAL A 84 4.00 -5.72 19.18
CA VAL A 84 4.20 -6.05 20.59
C VAL A 84 5.27 -7.13 20.72
N LEU A 85 5.22 -8.17 19.88
CA LEU A 85 6.22 -9.22 19.85
C LEU A 85 7.64 -8.67 19.63
N LEU A 86 7.82 -7.74 18.69
CA LEU A 86 9.13 -7.14 18.42
C LEU A 86 9.66 -6.33 19.61
N LYS A 87 8.79 -5.64 20.35
CA LYS A 87 9.18 -4.92 21.58
C LYS A 87 9.66 -5.87 22.67
N GLU A 88 8.97 -6.99 22.85
CA GLU A 88 9.39 -8.04 23.79
C GLU A 88 10.71 -8.69 23.36
N ILE A 89 10.90 -8.97 22.06
CA ILE A 89 12.18 -9.48 21.54
C ILE A 89 13.33 -8.52 21.88
N ILE A 90 13.14 -7.22 21.69
CA ILE A 90 14.15 -6.20 21.99
C ILE A 90 14.48 -6.18 23.49
N ALA A 91 13.45 -6.16 24.34
CA ALA A 91 13.62 -6.12 25.79
C ALA A 91 14.36 -7.36 26.31
N GLU A 92 13.97 -8.54 25.84
CA GLU A 92 14.55 -9.82 26.26
C GLU A 92 15.98 -10.00 25.71
N ALA A 93 16.24 -9.65 24.44
CA ALA A 93 17.58 -9.71 23.85
C ALA A 93 18.58 -8.84 24.63
N ARG A 94 18.15 -7.64 25.03
CA ARG A 94 18.94 -6.72 25.83
C ARG A 94 19.24 -7.28 27.22
N SER A 95 18.24 -7.84 27.89
CA SER A 95 18.38 -8.46 29.20
C SER A 95 19.33 -9.65 29.17
N LEU A 96 19.12 -10.57 28.20
CA LEU A 96 19.88 -11.80 28.02
C LEU A 96 21.38 -11.54 27.78
N THR A 97 21.70 -10.52 26.99
CA THR A 97 23.08 -10.20 26.60
C THR A 97 23.64 -8.99 27.35
N SER A 98 22.90 -8.38 28.28
CA SER A 98 23.32 -7.17 29.00
C SER A 98 23.82 -6.04 28.06
N ALA A 99 23.10 -5.81 26.97
CA ALA A 99 23.35 -4.70 26.04
C ALA A 99 22.70 -3.39 26.52
N GLU A 100 23.13 -2.26 25.97
CA GLU A 100 22.54 -0.94 26.27
C GLU A 100 21.32 -0.70 25.37
N ILE A 101 21.47 -0.98 24.08
CA ILE A 101 20.44 -0.82 23.05
C ILE A 101 20.31 -2.10 22.24
N CYS A 102 19.09 -2.43 21.85
CA CYS A 102 18.80 -3.47 20.87
C CYS A 102 17.90 -2.89 19.78
N SER A 103 18.18 -3.24 18.53
CA SER A 103 17.35 -2.88 17.37
C SER A 103 17.07 -4.11 16.54
N VAL A 104 15.86 -4.18 15.97
CA VAL A 104 15.42 -5.29 15.12
C VAL A 104 14.93 -4.75 13.79
N PHE A 105 15.47 -5.33 12.73
CA PHE A 105 15.14 -5.03 11.34
C PHE A 105 14.47 -6.25 10.71
N LEU A 106 13.34 -6.05 10.03
CA LEU A 106 12.71 -7.10 9.23
C LEU A 106 13.07 -6.91 7.77
N LEU A 107 13.34 -8.02 7.07
CA LEU A 107 13.66 -8.00 5.65
C LEU A 107 12.36 -7.93 4.84
N ASP A 108 12.23 -6.88 4.03
CA ASP A 108 11.21 -6.79 3.00
C ASP A 108 11.75 -7.36 1.68
N VAL A 109 11.26 -8.54 1.32
CA VAL A 109 11.71 -9.30 0.15
C VAL A 109 11.34 -8.60 -1.16
N VAL A 110 10.29 -7.77 -1.18
CA VAL A 110 9.81 -7.12 -2.41
C VAL A 110 10.68 -5.91 -2.76
N SER A 111 11.00 -5.09 -1.77
CA SER A 111 11.83 -3.89 -1.95
C SER A 111 13.34 -4.16 -1.82
N HIS A 112 13.74 -5.33 -1.32
CA HIS A 112 15.13 -5.64 -0.96
C HIS A 112 15.71 -4.66 0.08
N GLU A 113 14.89 -4.28 1.06
CA GLU A 113 15.24 -3.35 2.14
C GLU A 113 15.05 -4.00 3.52
N LEU A 114 15.85 -3.56 4.48
CA LEU A 114 15.67 -3.83 5.90
C LEU A 114 14.87 -2.68 6.53
N VAL A 115 13.73 -3.02 7.10
CA VAL A 115 12.80 -2.07 7.73
C VAL A 115 12.97 -2.12 9.24
N ALA A 116 13.42 -1.03 9.85
CA ALA A 116 13.46 -0.90 11.29
C ALA A 116 12.04 -0.72 11.82
N LYS A 117 11.56 -1.68 12.61
CA LYS A 117 10.19 -1.62 13.15
C LYS A 117 10.11 -0.97 14.53
N VAL A 118 11.17 -1.06 15.34
CA VAL A 118 11.18 -0.55 16.74
C VAL A 118 12.61 -0.18 17.17
N PHE A 119 12.77 0.97 17.81
CA PHE A 119 14.00 1.42 18.50
C PHE A 119 13.73 1.61 19.99
N ASP A 120 14.62 1.08 20.85
CA ASP A 120 14.61 1.34 22.28
C ASP A 120 15.66 2.43 22.61
N GLY A 121 15.23 3.70 22.65
CA GLY A 121 16.16 4.84 22.82
C GLY A 121 15.56 6.24 22.91
N GLY A 122 14.23 6.40 22.98
CA GLY A 122 13.61 7.70 23.29
C GLY A 122 13.45 8.69 22.12
N VAL A 123 13.85 8.33 20.90
CA VAL A 123 13.45 9.05 19.68
C VAL A 123 12.60 8.10 18.84
N VAL A 124 11.29 8.17 19.03
CA VAL A 124 10.33 7.58 18.09
C VAL A 124 10.40 8.46 16.84
N ILE A 125 11.15 8.02 15.83
CA ILE A 125 10.96 8.54 14.48
C ILE A 125 9.70 7.82 14.01
N ASP A 126 8.62 8.58 13.80
CA ASP A 126 7.35 8.07 13.25
C ASP A 126 7.49 7.54 11.82
N ASP A 127 8.68 7.68 11.20
CA ASP A 127 9.02 7.15 9.89
C ASP A 127 9.76 5.81 9.97
N GLU A 128 9.28 4.81 9.23
CA GLU A 128 9.96 3.53 9.02
C GLU A 128 11.37 3.76 8.44
N LEU A 129 12.43 3.59 9.25
CA LEU A 129 13.79 3.65 8.75
C LEU A 129 14.06 2.45 7.84
N ARG A 130 14.30 2.72 6.56
CA ARG A 130 14.62 1.74 5.53
C ARG A 130 16.07 1.85 5.13
N ILE A 131 16.78 0.73 5.14
CA ILE A 131 18.16 0.63 4.66
C ILE A 131 18.24 -0.50 3.61
N PRO A 132 19.03 -0.35 2.54
CA PRO A 132 19.26 -1.43 1.59
C PRO A 132 19.75 -2.71 2.29
N ALA A 133 19.24 -3.87 1.88
CA ALA A 133 19.49 -5.14 2.56
C ALA A 133 20.96 -5.61 2.50
N ASP A 134 21.81 -4.97 1.68
CA ASP A 134 23.23 -5.25 1.51
C ASP A 134 24.14 -4.19 2.15
N GLN A 135 23.57 -3.15 2.79
CA GLN A 135 24.33 -2.02 3.31
C GLN A 135 24.61 -2.13 4.82
N GLY A 136 25.85 -1.78 5.21
CA GLY A 136 26.25 -1.67 6.61
C GLY A 136 26.38 -3.00 7.34
N ILE A 137 26.39 -2.94 8.67
CA ILE A 137 26.52 -4.12 9.54
C ILE A 137 25.29 -5.03 9.42
N ALA A 138 24.09 -4.45 9.53
CA ALA A 138 22.83 -5.18 9.41
C ALA A 138 22.68 -5.83 8.02
N GLY A 139 23.01 -5.11 6.94
CA GLY A 139 22.93 -5.67 5.59
C GLY A 139 23.94 -6.79 5.33
N HIS A 140 25.17 -6.68 5.87
CA HIS A 140 26.14 -7.77 5.78
C HIS A 140 25.66 -9.05 6.47
N VAL A 141 25.08 -8.92 7.68
CA VAL A 141 24.50 -10.06 8.41
C VAL A 141 23.25 -10.60 7.71
N ALA A 142 22.41 -9.73 7.13
CA ALA A 142 21.24 -10.14 6.35
C ALA A 142 21.64 -10.97 5.12
N THR A 143 22.69 -10.54 4.42
CA THR A 143 23.14 -11.17 3.17
C THR A 143 23.93 -12.46 3.42
N THR A 144 24.77 -12.50 4.45
CA THR A 144 25.59 -13.69 4.78
C THR A 144 24.83 -14.72 5.59
N GLY A 145 23.86 -14.28 6.41
CA GLY A 145 23.19 -15.14 7.38
C GLY A 145 24.12 -15.65 8.48
N GLU A 146 25.24 -14.97 8.75
CA GLU A 146 26.19 -15.29 9.82
C GLU A 146 26.26 -14.20 10.89
N ILE A 147 26.56 -14.59 12.14
CA ILE A 147 26.70 -13.65 13.26
C ILE A 147 27.98 -12.82 13.13
N LEU A 148 27.91 -11.54 13.48
CA LEU A 148 29.05 -10.63 13.47
C LEU A 148 29.22 -9.96 14.84
N ASN A 149 30.36 -10.22 15.48
CA ASN A 149 30.73 -9.62 16.78
C ASN A 149 31.89 -8.63 16.58
N ILE A 150 31.63 -7.36 16.88
CA ILE A 150 32.55 -6.24 16.67
C ILE A 150 32.96 -5.69 18.04
N THR A 151 34.26 -5.75 18.33
CA THR A 151 34.82 -5.30 19.61
C THR A 151 35.07 -3.79 19.67
N ASP A 152 35.34 -3.14 18.53
CA ASP A 152 35.45 -1.69 18.37
C ASP A 152 34.75 -1.25 17.08
N ALA A 153 33.57 -0.65 17.23
CA ALA A 153 32.73 -0.23 16.11
C ALA A 153 33.43 0.78 15.19
N TYR A 154 34.18 1.74 15.75
CA TYR A 154 34.82 2.80 14.96
C TYR A 154 35.95 2.27 14.08
N SER A 155 36.53 1.11 14.43
CA SER A 155 37.56 0.45 13.63
C SER A 155 37.01 -0.39 12.47
N HIS A 156 35.70 -0.69 12.48
CA HIS A 156 35.11 -1.63 11.54
C HIS A 156 34.71 -0.93 10.22
N PRO A 157 35.04 -1.48 9.04
CA PRO A 157 34.79 -0.84 7.74
C PRO A 157 33.30 -0.67 7.40
N LEU A 158 32.44 -1.50 8.00
CA LEU A 158 30.99 -1.47 7.78
C LEU A 158 30.24 -0.52 8.72
N PHE A 159 30.92 0.10 9.69
CA PHE A 159 30.27 0.97 10.67
C PHE A 159 30.00 2.36 10.10
N TYR A 160 28.74 2.81 10.16
CA TYR A 160 28.31 4.09 9.62
C TYR A 160 28.27 5.17 10.71
N ARG A 161 29.26 6.05 10.73
CA ARG A 161 29.48 7.03 11.81
C ARG A 161 28.48 8.18 11.86
N ALA A 162 27.84 8.51 10.75
CA ALA A 162 26.99 9.70 10.67
C ALA A 162 25.77 9.65 11.62
N VAL A 163 25.32 8.44 12.00
CA VAL A 163 24.22 8.25 12.96
C VAL A 163 24.67 8.66 14.37
N ASP A 164 25.83 8.18 14.83
CA ASP A 164 26.43 8.59 16.11
C ASP A 164 26.67 10.11 16.14
N ASP A 165 27.22 10.69 15.06
CA ASP A 165 27.51 12.13 14.97
C ASP A 165 26.24 13.00 15.08
N SER A 166 25.11 12.52 14.56
CA SER A 166 23.82 13.23 14.61
C SER A 166 23.06 13.06 15.92
N THR A 167 23.19 11.90 16.57
CA THR A 167 22.44 11.54 17.79
C THR A 167 23.21 11.86 19.07
N GLY A 168 24.53 12.04 18.99
CA GLY A 168 25.41 12.17 20.14
C GLY A 168 25.62 10.86 20.91
N PHE A 169 25.04 9.75 20.44
CA PHE A 169 25.27 8.42 20.99
C PHE A 169 26.64 7.90 20.55
N LYS A 170 27.36 7.20 21.43
CA LYS A 170 28.67 6.64 21.12
C LYS A 170 28.65 5.12 21.14
N THR A 171 28.80 4.55 19.95
CA THR A 171 28.80 3.10 19.74
C THR A 171 30.20 2.52 19.97
N ARG A 172 30.34 1.65 20.98
CA ARG A 172 31.62 1.04 21.40
C ARG A 172 31.81 -0.33 20.78
N ASN A 173 30.84 -1.22 20.96
CA ASN A 173 30.88 -2.60 20.48
C ASN A 173 29.48 -3.03 20.04
N ILE A 174 29.43 -3.97 19.10
CA ILE A 174 28.20 -4.39 18.42
C ILE A 174 28.18 -5.91 18.29
N LEU A 175 27.06 -6.53 18.62
CA LEU A 175 26.78 -7.93 18.31
C LEU A 175 25.54 -7.98 17.41
N CYS A 176 25.74 -8.35 16.15
CA CYS A 176 24.68 -8.41 15.15
C CYS A 176 24.45 -9.86 14.72
N PHE A 177 23.21 -10.34 14.77
CA PHE A 177 22.87 -11.72 14.46
C PHE A 177 21.63 -11.83 13.56
N PRO A 178 21.61 -12.81 12.64
CA PRO A 178 20.48 -13.00 11.72
C PRO A 178 19.33 -13.68 12.44
N ILE A 179 18.10 -13.36 12.03
CA ILE A 179 16.87 -14.05 12.41
C ILE A 179 16.42 -14.86 11.20
N LYS A 180 16.33 -16.18 11.38
CA LYS A 180 16.01 -17.12 10.30
C LYS A 180 14.67 -17.80 10.52
N ASP A 181 13.96 -18.10 9.44
CA ASP A 181 12.73 -18.90 9.51
C ASP A 181 13.03 -20.41 9.69
N GLY A 182 11.96 -21.22 9.71
CA GLY A 182 12.07 -22.68 9.82
C GLY A 182 12.74 -23.38 8.62
N HIS A 183 12.92 -22.67 7.50
CA HIS A 183 13.61 -23.15 6.30
C HIS A 183 15.08 -22.72 6.27
N GLY A 184 15.50 -21.82 7.16
CA GLY A 184 16.86 -21.29 7.24
C GLY A 184 17.06 -20.01 6.45
N GLU A 185 16.01 -19.44 5.88
CA GLU A 185 16.04 -18.16 5.16
C GLU A 185 16.04 -16.99 6.16
N VAL A 186 16.80 -15.93 5.86
CA VAL A 186 16.88 -14.75 6.74
C VAL A 186 15.62 -13.90 6.57
N ILE A 187 14.86 -13.73 7.66
CA ILE A 187 13.64 -12.90 7.69
C ILE A 187 13.86 -11.55 8.37
N GLY A 188 15.00 -11.39 9.05
CA GLY A 188 15.36 -10.16 9.73
C GLY A 188 16.73 -10.25 10.39
N VAL A 189 17.14 -9.16 11.03
CA VAL A 189 18.42 -9.03 11.71
C VAL A 189 18.21 -8.29 13.03
N ALA A 190 18.92 -8.72 14.08
CA ALA A 190 18.93 -8.04 15.36
C ALA A 190 20.35 -7.55 15.68
N GLU A 191 20.44 -6.32 16.15
CA GLU A 191 21.69 -5.65 16.49
C GLU A 191 21.67 -5.20 17.95
N LEU A 192 22.62 -5.71 18.73
CA LEU A 192 22.86 -5.36 20.12
C LEU A 192 24.06 -4.42 20.20
N VAL A 193 23.86 -3.28 20.85
CA VAL A 193 24.87 -2.23 20.94
C VAL A 193 25.27 -2.00 22.38
N ASN A 194 26.57 -1.86 22.60
CA ASN A 194 27.22 -1.54 23.87
C ASN A 194 26.94 -2.53 25.00
N LYS A 195 27.88 -3.43 25.24
CA LYS A 195 27.92 -4.24 26.46
C LYS A 195 28.01 -3.35 27.71
N THR A 196 27.16 -3.65 28.70
CA THR A 196 27.09 -2.90 29.97
C THR A 196 27.97 -3.51 31.07
N ASN A 197 28.08 -4.84 31.12
CA ASN A 197 28.83 -5.57 32.17
C ASN A 197 30.24 -6.01 31.76
N GLY A 198 30.76 -5.50 30.63
CA GLY A 198 32.06 -5.89 30.10
C GLY A 198 32.53 -5.00 28.94
N PRO A 199 33.78 -5.20 28.46
CA PRO A 199 34.36 -4.37 27.40
C PRO A 199 33.79 -4.67 25.99
N TRP A 200 33.30 -5.89 25.76
CA TRP A 200 32.72 -6.35 24.51
C TRP A 200 31.86 -7.61 24.74
N PHE A 201 31.10 -8.03 23.73
CA PHE A 201 30.34 -9.27 23.77
C PHE A 201 31.25 -10.49 23.72
N THR A 202 30.96 -11.46 24.58
CA THR A 202 31.71 -12.71 24.72
C THR A 202 31.17 -13.79 23.79
N ARG A 203 31.94 -14.86 23.58
CA ARG A 203 31.47 -16.05 22.84
C ARG A 203 30.26 -16.74 23.49
N LEU A 204 30.07 -16.54 24.80
CA LEU A 204 28.85 -16.98 25.48
C LEU A 204 27.65 -16.17 25.01
N ASP A 205 27.80 -14.85 24.85
CA ASP A 205 26.76 -13.97 24.33
C ASP A 205 26.40 -14.31 22.88
N GLU A 206 27.37 -14.67 22.04
CA GLU A 206 27.13 -15.17 20.68
C GLU A 206 26.26 -16.43 20.69
N ASN A 207 26.58 -17.40 21.56
CA ASN A 207 25.81 -18.64 21.68
C ASN A 207 24.38 -18.37 22.18
N LEU A 208 24.23 -17.47 23.15
CA LEU A 208 22.94 -17.06 23.69
C LEU A 208 22.10 -16.33 22.64
N ALA A 209 22.70 -15.39 21.90
CA ALA A 209 22.06 -14.69 20.79
C ALA A 209 21.63 -15.66 19.68
N THR A 210 22.45 -16.65 19.36
CA THR A 210 22.12 -17.68 18.36
C THR A 210 20.93 -18.54 18.83
N ALA A 211 20.92 -18.98 20.09
CA ALA A 211 19.81 -19.74 20.65
C ALA A 211 18.52 -18.91 20.69
N PHE A 212 18.62 -17.65 21.09
CA PHE A 212 17.51 -16.70 21.13
C PHE A 212 16.97 -16.37 19.72
N SER A 213 17.84 -16.26 18.72
CA SER A 213 17.47 -16.04 17.32
C SER A 213 16.52 -17.11 16.78
N ILE A 214 16.71 -18.37 17.17
CA ILE A 214 15.83 -19.47 16.76
C ILE A 214 14.39 -19.22 17.24
N TYR A 215 14.22 -18.81 18.50
CA TYR A 215 12.90 -18.49 19.05
C TYR A 215 12.30 -17.25 18.40
N CYS A 216 13.10 -16.22 18.15
CA CYS A 216 12.65 -15.02 17.43
C CYS A 216 12.15 -15.37 16.03
N GLY A 217 12.90 -16.20 15.31
CA GLY A 217 12.57 -16.64 13.95
C GLY A 217 11.23 -17.35 13.88
N ILE A 218 11.01 -18.31 14.78
CA ILE A 218 9.74 -19.06 14.86
C ILE A 218 8.59 -18.12 15.24
N SER A 219 8.75 -17.28 16.27
CA SER A 219 7.69 -16.40 16.74
C SER A 219 7.31 -15.33 15.71
N ILE A 220 8.30 -14.70 15.09
CA ILE A 220 8.06 -13.70 14.03
C ILE A 220 7.39 -14.35 12.82
N ALA A 221 7.90 -15.50 12.35
CA ALA A 221 7.30 -16.20 11.22
C ALA A 221 5.84 -16.60 11.50
N HIS A 222 5.55 -17.10 12.71
CA HIS A 222 4.19 -17.48 13.09
C HIS A 222 3.28 -16.26 13.25
N SER A 223 3.75 -15.18 13.87
CA SER A 223 2.97 -13.94 14.02
C SER A 223 2.65 -13.30 12.66
N LEU A 224 3.61 -13.26 11.74
CA LEU A 224 3.39 -12.81 10.36
C LEU A 224 2.39 -13.69 9.60
N LEU A 225 2.48 -15.02 9.77
CA LEU A 225 1.54 -15.96 9.17
C LEU A 225 0.12 -15.78 9.74
N TYR A 226 0.00 -15.66 11.07
CA TYR A 226 -1.27 -15.44 11.74
C TYR A 226 -1.93 -14.14 11.27
N LYS A 227 -1.16 -13.05 11.18
CA LYS A 227 -1.61 -11.77 10.61
C LYS A 227 -2.16 -11.94 9.19
N ARG A 228 -1.43 -12.63 8.30
CA ARG A 228 -1.89 -12.91 6.92
C ARG A 228 -3.18 -13.73 6.89
N VAL A 229 -3.32 -14.72 7.77
CA VAL A 229 -4.53 -15.55 7.88
C VAL A 229 -5.71 -14.73 8.39
N ALA A 230 -5.51 -13.92 9.43
CA ALA A 230 -6.53 -13.04 9.98
C ALA A 230 -7.01 -12.02 8.92
N GLU A 231 -6.09 -11.37 8.21
CA GLU A 231 -6.39 -10.47 7.09
C GLU A 231 -7.17 -11.18 5.96
N ALA A 232 -6.81 -12.42 5.63
CA ALA A 232 -7.51 -13.20 4.61
C ALA A 232 -8.93 -13.59 5.06
N GLN A 233 -9.10 -14.07 6.29
CA GLN A 233 -10.42 -14.38 6.86
C GLN A 233 -11.29 -13.12 6.93
N PHE A 234 -10.70 -11.99 7.31
CA PHE A 234 -11.40 -10.73 7.42
C PHE A 234 -11.84 -10.19 6.06
N ARG A 235 -10.98 -10.24 5.03
CA ARG A 235 -11.36 -9.94 3.64
C ARG A 235 -12.50 -10.83 3.17
N SER A 236 -12.46 -12.13 3.52
CA SER A 236 -13.55 -13.06 3.21
C SER A 236 -14.84 -12.72 3.96
N GLN A 237 -14.78 -12.31 5.23
CA GLN A 237 -15.96 -11.83 5.96
C GLN A 237 -16.54 -10.58 5.33
N LEU A 238 -15.72 -9.58 4.98
CA LEU A 238 -16.17 -8.35 4.33
C LEU A 238 -16.85 -8.65 2.98
N ALA A 239 -16.25 -9.53 2.17
CA ALA A 239 -16.88 -10.02 0.94
C ALA A 239 -18.21 -10.74 1.23
N ASN A 240 -18.28 -11.59 2.25
CA ASN A 240 -19.51 -12.29 2.64
C ASN A 240 -20.58 -11.34 3.20
N GLU A 241 -20.21 -10.25 3.86
CA GLU A 241 -21.16 -9.22 4.32
C GLU A 241 -21.82 -8.49 3.15
N MET A 242 -21.06 -8.22 2.09
CA MET A 242 -21.59 -7.69 0.83
C MET A 242 -22.52 -8.73 0.17
N MET A 243 -22.10 -10.00 0.12
CA MET A 243 -22.88 -11.11 -0.46
C MET A 243 -24.10 -11.55 0.37
N LYS A 244 -24.41 -10.87 1.49
CA LYS A 244 -25.70 -11.06 2.19
C LYS A 244 -26.85 -10.78 1.20
N TYR A 245 -27.93 -11.55 1.34
CA TYR A 245 -29.14 -11.69 0.48
C TYR A 245 -29.61 -10.56 -0.47
N HIS A 246 -29.19 -9.30 -0.28
CA HIS A 246 -29.56 -8.13 -1.08
C HIS A 246 -28.72 -7.94 -2.36
N MET A 247 -27.51 -8.50 -2.47
CA MET A 247 -26.72 -8.40 -3.73
C MET A 247 -27.04 -9.50 -4.75
N MET A 248 -27.51 -10.68 -4.32
CA MET A 248 -27.70 -11.85 -5.19
C MET A 248 -28.64 -11.58 -6.36
N VAL A 249 -28.10 -11.56 -7.57
CA VAL A 249 -28.85 -11.39 -8.82
C VAL A 249 -29.55 -12.71 -9.16
N SER A 250 -30.88 -12.66 -9.29
CA SER A 250 -31.68 -13.84 -9.65
C SER A 250 -31.57 -14.16 -11.15
N ASP A 251 -31.76 -15.43 -11.52
CA ASP A 251 -31.77 -15.83 -12.94
C ASP A 251 -32.94 -15.19 -13.72
N GLU A 252 -34.04 -14.86 -13.04
CA GLU A 252 -35.14 -14.10 -13.64
C GLU A 252 -34.71 -12.70 -14.06
N GLU A 253 -33.90 -12.02 -13.25
CA GLU A 253 -33.38 -10.68 -13.58
C GLU A 253 -32.42 -10.71 -14.77
N VAL A 254 -31.53 -11.70 -14.80
CA VAL A 254 -30.64 -11.94 -15.94
C VAL A 254 -31.48 -12.16 -17.21
N THR A 255 -32.51 -13.00 -17.11
CA THR A 255 -33.41 -13.28 -18.23
C THR A 255 -34.18 -12.03 -18.66
N ARG A 256 -34.70 -11.22 -17.72
CA ARG A 256 -35.38 -9.95 -18.02
C ARG A 256 -34.47 -8.99 -18.77
N LEU A 257 -33.22 -8.84 -18.32
CA LEU A 257 -32.23 -7.97 -18.99
C LEU A 257 -31.94 -8.43 -20.42
N LEU A 258 -31.84 -9.75 -20.63
CA LEU A 258 -31.53 -10.33 -21.93
C LEU A 258 -32.75 -10.45 -22.87
N THR A 259 -33.97 -10.42 -22.34
CA THR A 259 -35.22 -10.49 -23.14
C THR A 259 -35.32 -9.36 -24.16
N VAL A 260 -34.85 -8.16 -23.83
CA VAL A 260 -34.88 -6.98 -24.71
C VAL A 260 -33.92 -7.13 -25.91
N GLY A 261 -32.96 -8.07 -25.83
CA GLY A 261 -31.89 -8.22 -26.81
C GLY A 261 -30.82 -7.14 -26.69
N ILE A 262 -29.64 -7.39 -27.28
CA ILE A 262 -28.56 -6.40 -27.34
C ILE A 262 -28.94 -5.38 -28.42
N GLN A 263 -29.18 -4.15 -28.00
CA GLN A 263 -29.45 -3.05 -28.92
C GLN A 263 -28.15 -2.52 -29.50
N CYS A 264 -28.18 -2.09 -30.76
CA CYS A 264 -27.05 -1.39 -31.33
C CYS A 264 -26.86 -0.05 -30.60
N VAL A 265 -25.62 0.37 -30.39
CA VAL A 265 -25.32 1.60 -29.62
C VAL A 265 -25.99 2.84 -30.22
N GLY A 266 -26.13 2.89 -31.55
CA GLY A 266 -26.84 3.98 -32.25
C GLY A 266 -28.36 4.00 -32.03
N GLU A 267 -28.96 2.88 -31.59
CA GLU A 267 -30.39 2.80 -31.26
C GLU A 267 -30.69 3.31 -29.85
N ILE A 268 -29.69 3.32 -28.95
CA ILE A 268 -29.82 3.87 -27.60
C ILE A 268 -30.03 5.39 -27.68
N HIS A 269 -29.13 6.07 -28.40
CA HIS A 269 -29.25 7.50 -28.69
C HIS A 269 -28.38 7.86 -29.91
N PRO A 270 -28.82 8.76 -30.81
CA PRO A 270 -28.05 9.12 -32.01
C PRO A 270 -26.64 9.64 -31.71
N SER A 271 -26.48 10.36 -30.60
CA SER A 271 -25.20 10.93 -30.16
C SER A 271 -24.48 10.08 -29.11
N PHE A 272 -24.88 8.84 -28.86
CA PHE A 272 -24.32 8.04 -27.75
C PHE A 272 -22.80 7.88 -27.82
N SER A 273 -22.23 7.86 -29.03
CA SER A 273 -20.77 7.75 -29.25
C SER A 273 -20.05 9.12 -29.36
N SER A 274 -20.74 10.24 -29.11
CA SER A 274 -20.18 11.59 -29.14
C SER A 274 -19.69 12.05 -27.76
N PHE A 275 -18.61 12.84 -27.70
CA PHE A 275 -18.10 13.42 -26.45
C PHE A 275 -19.08 14.34 -25.71
N THR A 276 -20.00 14.94 -26.47
CA THR A 276 -21.05 15.82 -25.96
C THR A 276 -22.22 15.08 -25.30
N TYR A 277 -22.27 13.75 -25.38
CA TYR A 277 -23.34 12.98 -24.75
C TYR A 277 -23.20 12.96 -23.22
N THR A 278 -24.34 13.07 -22.53
CA THR A 278 -24.41 13.06 -21.08
C THR A 278 -24.93 11.70 -20.60
N PRO A 279 -24.07 10.76 -20.19
CA PRO A 279 -24.49 9.40 -19.80
C PRO A 279 -25.53 9.40 -18.66
N ARG A 280 -25.45 10.38 -17.75
CA ARG A 280 -26.41 10.56 -16.64
C ARG A 280 -27.85 10.88 -17.08
N SER A 281 -28.12 11.16 -18.37
CA SER A 281 -29.48 11.34 -18.88
C SER A 281 -30.21 10.02 -19.13
N LEU A 282 -29.48 8.91 -19.20
CA LEU A 282 -30.05 7.58 -19.43
C LEU A 282 -30.75 7.08 -18.16
N ALA A 283 -31.90 6.40 -18.32
CA ALA A 283 -32.62 5.84 -17.18
C ALA A 283 -31.81 4.72 -16.51
N ASP A 284 -31.79 4.71 -15.18
CA ASP A 284 -30.96 3.80 -14.38
C ASP A 284 -31.17 2.32 -14.76
N ASP A 285 -32.41 1.89 -14.99
CA ASP A 285 -32.75 0.51 -15.39
C ASP A 285 -32.16 0.07 -16.74
N SER A 286 -31.89 1.03 -17.64
CA SER A 286 -31.36 0.76 -18.99
C SER A 286 -29.83 0.78 -19.07
N THR A 287 -29.16 1.26 -18.01
CA THR A 287 -27.70 1.36 -17.97
C THR A 287 -26.98 -0.01 -18.09
N PRO A 288 -27.44 -1.13 -17.50
CA PRO A 288 -26.76 -2.42 -17.66
C PRO A 288 -26.86 -2.93 -19.11
N SER A 289 -27.99 -2.70 -19.79
CA SER A 289 -28.15 -3.00 -21.21
C SER A 289 -27.20 -2.17 -22.07
N ALA A 290 -27.06 -0.88 -21.79
CA ALA A 290 -26.11 -0.01 -22.48
C ALA A 290 -24.66 -0.47 -22.30
N VAL A 291 -24.29 -0.96 -21.13
CA VAL A 291 -22.97 -1.57 -20.90
C VAL A 291 -22.76 -2.80 -21.79
N ILE A 292 -23.73 -3.72 -21.85
CA ILE A 292 -23.65 -4.91 -22.72
C ILE A 292 -23.51 -4.48 -24.20
N SER A 293 -24.24 -3.46 -24.64
CA SER A 293 -24.10 -2.90 -25.99
C SER A 293 -22.70 -2.31 -26.25
N MET A 294 -22.07 -1.67 -25.26
CA MET A 294 -20.68 -1.21 -25.36
C MET A 294 -19.67 -2.37 -25.46
N PHE A 295 -19.88 -3.45 -24.71
CA PHE A 295 -19.07 -4.68 -24.83
C PHE A 295 -19.17 -5.31 -26.23
N GLU A 296 -20.37 -5.34 -26.82
CA GLU A 296 -20.60 -5.86 -28.16
C GLU A 296 -19.97 -4.97 -29.23
N ASP A 297 -20.16 -3.65 -29.17
CA ASP A 297 -19.61 -2.70 -30.16
C ASP A 297 -18.08 -2.58 -30.12
N MET A 298 -17.45 -2.83 -28.96
CA MET A 298 -15.99 -2.97 -28.85
C MET A 298 -15.49 -4.38 -29.25
N GLY A 299 -16.39 -5.32 -29.54
CA GLY A 299 -16.05 -6.67 -30.01
C GLY A 299 -15.57 -7.62 -28.91
N PHE A 300 -15.60 -7.23 -27.63
CA PHE A 300 -15.06 -8.03 -26.53
C PHE A 300 -15.80 -9.36 -26.34
N ILE A 301 -17.11 -9.37 -26.56
CA ILE A 301 -17.95 -10.58 -26.37
C ILE A 301 -17.50 -11.70 -27.30
N ASN A 302 -17.33 -11.39 -28.58
CA ASN A 302 -16.94 -12.35 -29.61
C ASN A 302 -15.45 -12.73 -29.51
N THR A 303 -14.55 -11.75 -29.31
CA THR A 303 -13.09 -11.98 -29.22
C THR A 303 -12.74 -12.89 -28.05
N TYR A 304 -13.31 -12.64 -26.88
CA TYR A 304 -13.01 -13.37 -25.65
C TYR A 304 -14.00 -14.48 -25.31
N LYS A 305 -15.01 -14.71 -26.18
CA LYS A 305 -16.06 -15.72 -26.01
C LYS A 305 -16.78 -15.60 -24.65
N ILE A 306 -17.09 -14.36 -24.26
CA ILE A 306 -17.74 -14.06 -22.98
C ILE A 306 -19.18 -14.59 -23.04
N ASN A 307 -19.56 -15.41 -22.06
CA ASN A 307 -20.93 -15.91 -21.98
C ASN A 307 -21.90 -14.76 -21.63
N MET A 308 -22.96 -14.60 -22.42
CA MET A 308 -23.92 -13.51 -22.25
C MET A 308 -24.66 -13.52 -20.91
N ASN A 309 -25.03 -14.70 -20.39
CA ASN A 309 -25.64 -14.80 -19.06
C ASN A 309 -24.66 -14.42 -17.96
N THR A 310 -23.39 -14.82 -18.11
CA THR A 310 -22.32 -14.44 -17.17
C THR A 310 -22.06 -12.93 -17.20
N LEU A 311 -22.02 -12.32 -18.39
CA LEU A 311 -21.84 -10.87 -18.56
C LEU A 311 -23.02 -10.08 -17.97
N ALA A 312 -24.25 -10.47 -18.29
CA ALA A 312 -25.45 -9.84 -17.74
C ALA A 312 -25.49 -9.94 -16.21
N ARG A 313 -25.18 -11.12 -15.65
CA ARG A 313 -25.12 -11.31 -14.20
C ARG A 313 -24.00 -10.45 -13.58
N PHE A 314 -22.83 -10.39 -14.21
CA PHE A 314 -21.72 -9.53 -13.79
C PHE A 314 -22.13 -8.06 -13.76
N CYS A 315 -22.69 -7.51 -14.84
CA CYS A 315 -23.13 -6.11 -14.90
C CYS A 315 -24.16 -5.77 -13.81
N LEU A 316 -25.15 -6.65 -13.59
CA LEU A 316 -26.15 -6.47 -12.54
C LEU A 316 -25.54 -6.55 -11.13
N MET A 317 -24.59 -7.45 -10.91
CA MET A 317 -23.91 -7.61 -9.62
C MET A 317 -23.03 -6.40 -9.31
N VAL A 318 -22.28 -5.90 -10.31
CA VAL A 318 -21.49 -4.67 -10.19
C VAL A 318 -22.41 -3.49 -9.85
N LYS A 319 -23.50 -3.29 -10.61
CA LYS A 319 -24.49 -2.23 -10.33
C LYS A 319 -25.00 -2.28 -8.89
N ARG A 320 -25.38 -3.46 -8.39
CA ARG A 320 -25.86 -3.64 -7.01
C ARG A 320 -24.76 -3.52 -5.95
N GLY A 321 -23.49 -3.68 -6.34
CA GLY A 321 -22.35 -3.51 -5.46
C GLY A 321 -22.03 -2.04 -5.17
N TYR A 322 -22.58 -1.10 -5.95
CA TYR A 322 -22.52 0.32 -5.64
C TYR A 322 -23.52 0.69 -4.55
N ARG A 323 -23.09 1.59 -3.66
CA ARG A 323 -23.97 2.23 -2.67
C ARG A 323 -24.65 3.46 -3.27
N ASP A 324 -25.39 4.16 -2.43
CA ASP A 324 -26.14 5.37 -2.79
C ASP A 324 -25.59 6.65 -2.11
N PRO A 325 -24.28 6.95 -2.14
CA PRO A 325 -23.82 8.30 -1.79
C PRO A 325 -24.19 9.30 -2.91
N PRO A 326 -24.19 10.61 -2.63
CA PRO A 326 -24.64 11.62 -3.59
C PRO A 326 -23.91 11.58 -4.96
N TYR A 327 -22.59 11.35 -4.98
CA TYR A 327 -21.80 11.34 -6.21
C TYR A 327 -21.26 9.96 -6.57
N HIS A 328 -20.52 9.29 -5.68
CA HIS A 328 -19.82 8.02 -5.96
C HIS A 328 -20.77 6.80 -5.93
N ASN A 329 -21.78 6.80 -6.79
CA ASN A 329 -22.79 5.76 -6.96
C ASN A 329 -22.67 5.08 -8.34
N TRP A 330 -23.55 4.11 -8.64
CA TRP A 330 -23.53 3.39 -9.93
C TRP A 330 -23.58 4.32 -11.15
N MET A 331 -24.31 5.44 -11.09
CA MET A 331 -24.41 6.36 -12.22
C MET A 331 -23.09 7.08 -12.51
N HIS A 332 -22.25 7.30 -11.49
CA HIS A 332 -20.88 7.76 -11.69
C HIS A 332 -20.07 6.72 -12.45
N ALA A 333 -19.99 5.49 -11.93
CA ALA A 333 -19.25 4.40 -12.58
C ALA A 333 -19.71 4.10 -14.02
N PHE A 334 -21.01 4.15 -14.28
CA PHE A 334 -21.55 4.05 -15.63
C PHE A 334 -21.08 5.20 -16.53
N SER A 335 -21.05 6.43 -16.03
CA SER A 335 -20.59 7.61 -16.77
C SER A 335 -19.09 7.53 -17.09
N VAL A 336 -18.29 7.10 -16.12
CA VAL A 336 -16.84 6.85 -16.28
C VAL A 336 -16.60 5.75 -17.33
N SER A 337 -17.34 4.64 -17.25
CA SER A 337 -17.26 3.53 -18.21
C SER A 337 -17.68 3.96 -19.62
N HIS A 338 -18.75 4.75 -19.73
CA HIS A 338 -19.20 5.33 -20.99
C HIS A 338 -18.13 6.24 -21.59
N PHE A 339 -17.49 7.09 -20.78
CA PHE A 339 -16.40 7.94 -21.26
C PHE A 339 -15.19 7.12 -21.72
N CYS A 340 -14.85 6.03 -21.04
CA CYS A 340 -13.84 5.09 -21.51
C CYS A 340 -14.18 4.54 -22.90
N TYR A 341 -15.44 4.12 -23.11
CA TYR A 341 -15.93 3.69 -24.42
C TYR A 341 -15.78 4.81 -25.47
N LEU A 342 -16.13 6.06 -25.13
CA LEU A 342 -15.96 7.20 -26.04
C LEU A 342 -14.49 7.42 -26.41
N LEU A 343 -13.57 7.33 -25.47
CA LEU A 343 -12.13 7.46 -25.74
C LEU A 343 -11.65 6.32 -26.64
N CYS A 344 -12.02 5.07 -26.34
CA CYS A 344 -11.68 3.90 -27.16
C CYS A 344 -12.10 4.09 -28.63
N ARG A 345 -13.33 4.58 -28.86
CA ARG A 345 -13.90 4.76 -30.20
C ARG A 345 -13.34 5.98 -30.92
N ASN A 346 -13.40 7.16 -30.30
CA ASN A 346 -13.07 8.42 -30.96
C ASN A 346 -11.56 8.64 -31.14
N LEU A 347 -10.75 8.12 -30.19
CA LEU A 347 -9.29 8.20 -30.25
C LEU A 347 -8.64 6.97 -30.91
N GLU A 348 -9.43 5.93 -31.22
CA GLU A 348 -8.96 4.67 -31.80
C GLU A 348 -7.85 4.02 -30.95
N LEU A 349 -8.13 3.84 -29.64
CA LEU A 349 -7.13 3.40 -28.67
C LEU A 349 -6.55 2.00 -28.95
N SER A 350 -7.22 1.17 -29.74
CA SER A 350 -6.72 -0.13 -30.21
C SER A 350 -5.45 -0.05 -31.07
N LYS A 351 -5.06 1.15 -31.51
CA LYS A 351 -3.76 1.39 -32.17
C LYS A 351 -2.60 1.51 -31.19
N TYR A 352 -2.88 1.77 -29.92
CA TYR A 352 -1.88 2.10 -28.90
C TYR A 352 -1.80 1.03 -27.82
N LEU A 353 -2.95 0.52 -27.37
CA LEU A 353 -3.08 -0.49 -26.33
C LEU A 353 -3.57 -1.80 -26.93
N ASP A 354 -3.23 -2.92 -26.29
CA ASP A 354 -3.74 -4.23 -26.71
C ASP A 354 -5.19 -4.47 -26.26
N ASP A 355 -5.87 -5.43 -26.89
CA ASP A 355 -7.29 -5.71 -26.63
C ASP A 355 -7.55 -6.15 -25.17
N MET A 356 -6.54 -6.69 -24.48
CA MET A 356 -6.67 -7.15 -23.09
C MET A 356 -6.55 -5.97 -22.12
N GLU A 357 -5.65 -5.04 -22.40
CA GLU A 357 -5.50 -3.76 -21.72
C GLU A 357 -6.78 -2.92 -21.85
N LEU A 358 -7.38 -2.87 -23.05
CA LEU A 358 -8.66 -2.16 -23.26
C LEU A 358 -9.83 -2.83 -22.52
N LEU A 359 -9.89 -4.16 -22.52
CA LEU A 359 -10.89 -4.89 -21.73
C LEU A 359 -10.72 -4.65 -20.23
N ALA A 360 -9.47 -4.73 -19.73
CA ALA A 360 -9.14 -4.48 -18.34
C ALA A 360 -9.52 -3.06 -17.93
N LEU A 361 -9.16 -2.06 -18.74
CA LEU A 361 -9.50 -0.65 -18.53
C LEU A 361 -11.02 -0.45 -18.42
N PHE A 362 -11.78 -0.98 -19.37
CA PHE A 362 -13.23 -0.83 -19.38
C PHE A 362 -13.89 -1.48 -18.16
N VAL A 363 -13.47 -2.70 -17.80
CA VAL A 363 -13.98 -3.38 -16.60
C VAL A 363 -13.55 -2.66 -15.32
N SER A 364 -12.34 -2.09 -15.27
CA SER A 364 -11.89 -1.27 -14.15
C SER A 364 -12.73 -0.02 -13.99
N CYS A 365 -13.05 0.70 -15.07
CA CYS A 365 -13.95 1.86 -15.01
C CYS A 365 -15.30 1.51 -14.37
N MET A 366 -15.84 0.31 -14.67
CA MET A 366 -17.11 -0.16 -14.09
C MET A 366 -17.00 -0.46 -12.59
N CYS A 367 -15.81 -0.78 -12.10
CA CYS A 367 -15.60 -1.35 -10.76
C CYS A 367 -14.83 -0.43 -9.79
N HIS A 368 -14.27 0.67 -10.28
CA HIS A 368 -13.26 1.44 -9.53
C HIS A 368 -13.76 2.05 -8.22
N ASP A 369 -15.07 2.23 -8.04
CA ASP A 369 -15.70 2.83 -6.86
C ASP A 369 -16.70 1.88 -6.15
N LEU A 370 -16.57 0.57 -6.37
CA LEU A 370 -17.45 -0.43 -5.75
C LEU A 370 -17.46 -0.33 -4.22
N ASP A 371 -18.63 -0.36 -3.58
CA ASP A 371 -18.80 -0.16 -2.13
C ASP A 371 -18.36 1.21 -1.58
N HIS A 372 -18.19 2.25 -2.42
CA HIS A 372 -17.81 3.57 -1.93
C HIS A 372 -18.84 4.14 -0.92
N ARG A 373 -18.34 4.68 0.20
CA ARG A 373 -19.18 5.04 1.37
C ARG A 373 -19.43 6.53 1.53
N GLY A 374 -18.98 7.34 0.58
CA GLY A 374 -19.10 8.79 0.64
C GLY A 374 -18.05 9.47 1.54
N THR A 375 -16.89 8.83 1.71
CA THR A 375 -15.80 9.35 2.54
C THR A 375 -14.46 9.03 1.89
N ASN A 376 -13.45 9.88 2.06
CA ASN A 376 -12.15 9.74 1.42
C ASN A 376 -11.11 8.91 2.25
N ASN A 377 -9.96 8.63 1.63
CA ASN A 377 -8.86 7.87 2.24
C ASN A 377 -8.37 8.48 3.59
N SER A 378 -8.26 9.81 3.67
CA SER A 378 -7.82 10.51 4.90
C SER A 378 -8.80 10.29 6.07
N PHE A 379 -10.10 10.35 5.79
CA PHE A 379 -11.13 10.03 6.77
C PHE A 379 -11.03 8.58 7.26
N GLN A 380 -10.83 7.62 6.36
CA GLN A 380 -10.69 6.19 6.74
C GLN A 380 -9.52 5.98 7.72
N VAL A 381 -8.36 6.57 7.44
CA VAL A 381 -7.17 6.46 8.29
C VAL A 381 -7.38 7.16 9.62
N THR A 382 -7.87 8.41 9.61
CA THR A 382 -8.06 9.23 10.81
C THR A 382 -9.12 8.64 11.76
N SER A 383 -10.20 8.09 11.20
CA SER A 383 -11.26 7.42 11.95
C SER A 383 -10.87 6.03 12.44
N LYS A 384 -9.66 5.52 12.08
CA LYS A 384 -9.21 4.15 12.33
C LYS A 384 -10.26 3.13 11.89
N SER A 385 -10.81 3.36 10.70
CA SER A 385 -11.83 2.49 10.15
C SER A 385 -11.29 1.08 9.94
N VAL A 386 -12.21 0.13 9.80
CA VAL A 386 -11.88 -1.25 9.47
C VAL A 386 -11.10 -1.34 8.14
N LEU A 387 -11.45 -0.51 7.15
CA LEU A 387 -10.75 -0.46 5.86
C LEU A 387 -9.31 0.02 6.02
N ALA A 388 -9.09 1.04 6.85
CA ALA A 388 -7.74 1.49 7.18
C ALA A 388 -6.94 0.40 7.89
N GLY A 389 -7.55 -0.36 8.81
CA GLY A 389 -6.89 -1.50 9.46
C GLY A 389 -6.38 -2.57 8.48
N LEU A 390 -7.07 -2.76 7.34
CA LEU A 390 -6.71 -3.77 6.33
C LEU A 390 -5.69 -3.28 5.31
N TYR A 391 -5.79 -2.02 4.88
CA TYR A 391 -5.07 -1.53 3.69
C TYR A 391 -4.11 -0.36 3.97
N SER A 392 -4.13 0.26 5.15
CA SER A 392 -3.35 1.49 5.41
C SER A 392 -1.85 1.33 5.19
N SER A 393 -1.28 0.17 5.49
CA SER A 393 0.15 -0.09 5.32
C SER A 393 0.62 -0.01 3.87
N GLU A 394 -0.28 -0.17 2.90
CA GLU A 394 0.04 -0.17 1.48
C GLU A 394 -0.42 1.11 0.75
N GLY A 395 -1.05 2.06 1.44
CA GLY A 395 -1.65 3.27 0.85
C GLY A 395 -2.90 2.97 -0.02
N SER A 396 -3.57 4.01 -0.53
CA SER A 396 -4.74 3.91 -1.42
C SER A 396 -5.82 2.93 -0.89
N VAL A 397 -6.27 3.20 0.34
CA VAL A 397 -7.09 2.30 1.16
C VAL A 397 -8.40 1.92 0.46
N LEU A 398 -9.09 2.91 -0.11
CA LEU A 398 -10.36 2.72 -0.80
C LEU A 398 -10.17 2.03 -2.14
N GLU A 399 -9.18 2.41 -2.93
CA GLU A 399 -8.92 1.83 -4.25
C GLU A 399 -8.57 0.34 -4.14
N ARG A 400 -7.80 -0.06 -3.12
CA ARG A 400 -7.56 -1.48 -2.81
C ARG A 400 -8.83 -2.22 -2.43
N HIS A 401 -9.70 -1.56 -1.66
CA HIS A 401 -11.02 -2.11 -1.32
C HIS A 401 -11.89 -2.30 -2.56
N HIS A 402 -11.98 -1.31 -3.45
CA HIS A 402 -12.74 -1.38 -4.69
C HIS A 402 -12.28 -2.53 -5.59
N PHE A 403 -10.96 -2.69 -5.75
CA PHE A 403 -10.40 -3.85 -6.45
C PHE A 403 -10.77 -5.18 -5.77
N ALA A 404 -10.63 -5.26 -4.44
CA ALA A 404 -11.02 -6.46 -3.69
C ALA A 404 -12.52 -6.81 -3.87
N GLN A 405 -13.39 -5.80 -3.95
CA GLN A 405 -14.82 -5.99 -4.25
C GLN A 405 -15.04 -6.51 -5.67
N ALA A 406 -14.33 -5.97 -6.66
CA ALA A 406 -14.39 -6.47 -8.04
C ALA A 406 -13.99 -7.96 -8.11
N ILE A 407 -12.93 -8.36 -7.40
CA ILE A 407 -12.49 -9.75 -7.30
C ILE A 407 -13.54 -10.63 -6.60
N ALA A 408 -14.20 -10.14 -5.54
CA ALA A 408 -15.28 -10.88 -4.88
C ALA A 408 -16.46 -11.15 -5.83
N ILE A 409 -16.84 -10.17 -6.64
CA ILE A 409 -17.86 -10.33 -7.68
C ILE A 409 -17.41 -11.36 -8.72
N LEU A 410 -16.18 -11.27 -9.23
CA LEU A 410 -15.65 -12.23 -10.21
C LEU A 410 -15.58 -13.66 -9.67
N ASN A 411 -15.32 -13.83 -8.37
CA ASN A 411 -15.31 -15.14 -7.71
C ASN A 411 -16.72 -15.68 -7.39
N THR A 412 -17.76 -14.87 -7.58
CA THR A 412 -19.14 -15.32 -7.42
C THR A 412 -19.55 -16.23 -8.58
N GLN A 413 -20.27 -17.31 -8.27
CA GLN A 413 -20.71 -18.28 -9.26
C GLN A 413 -21.48 -17.59 -10.41
N GLY A 414 -21.06 -17.85 -11.63
CA GLY A 414 -21.71 -17.32 -12.84
C GLY A 414 -21.50 -15.81 -13.07
N CYS A 415 -20.53 -15.17 -12.41
CA CYS A 415 -20.16 -13.77 -12.64
C CYS A 415 -18.76 -13.61 -13.27
N ASN A 416 -17.95 -14.67 -13.33
CA ASN A 416 -16.59 -14.61 -13.88
C ASN A 416 -16.58 -14.46 -15.41
N ILE A 417 -16.55 -13.23 -15.91
CA ILE A 417 -16.50 -12.93 -17.35
C ILE A 417 -15.18 -13.35 -18.01
N PHE A 418 -14.15 -13.69 -17.24
CA PHE A 418 -12.84 -14.15 -17.72
C PHE A 418 -12.66 -15.68 -17.60
N GLU A 419 -13.73 -16.44 -17.38
CA GLU A 419 -13.67 -17.90 -17.15
C GLU A 419 -12.98 -18.70 -18.27
N LYS A 420 -12.93 -18.16 -19.50
CA LYS A 420 -12.31 -18.80 -20.67
C LYS A 420 -10.82 -18.46 -20.84
N PHE A 421 -10.27 -17.59 -20.00
CA PHE A 421 -8.87 -17.15 -20.12
C PHE A 421 -7.92 -18.27 -19.70
N SER A 422 -6.73 -18.30 -20.30
CA SER A 422 -5.65 -19.14 -19.78
C SER A 422 -5.25 -18.65 -18.38
N ARG A 423 -4.61 -19.50 -17.58
CA ARG A 423 -4.14 -19.09 -16.24
C ARG A 423 -3.21 -17.88 -16.29
N LYS A 424 -2.39 -17.76 -17.34
CA LYS A 424 -1.48 -16.62 -17.54
C LYS A 424 -2.24 -15.34 -17.86
N ASP A 425 -3.21 -15.42 -18.77
CA ASP A 425 -4.03 -14.28 -19.19
C ASP A 425 -4.97 -13.82 -18.06
N TYR A 426 -5.52 -14.77 -17.30
CA TYR A 426 -6.33 -14.49 -16.12
C TYR A 426 -5.51 -13.74 -15.06
N GLN A 427 -4.28 -14.16 -14.79
CA GLN A 427 -3.41 -13.42 -13.88
C GLN A 427 -3.10 -12.02 -14.42
N ARG A 428 -2.76 -11.92 -15.71
CA ARG A 428 -2.45 -10.64 -16.37
C ARG A 428 -3.61 -9.64 -16.30
N ILE A 429 -4.84 -10.07 -16.60
CA ILE A 429 -5.99 -9.16 -16.56
C ILE A 429 -6.32 -8.72 -15.13
N LEU A 430 -6.13 -9.58 -14.12
CA LEU A 430 -6.29 -9.18 -12.73
C LEU A 430 -5.21 -8.18 -12.27
N ASP A 431 -3.97 -8.35 -12.71
CA ASP A 431 -2.89 -7.40 -12.44
C ASP A 431 -3.16 -6.05 -13.11
N LEU A 432 -3.59 -6.04 -14.38
CA LEU A 432 -4.02 -4.83 -15.07
C LEU A 432 -5.19 -4.15 -14.35
N MET A 433 -6.22 -4.90 -13.96
CA MET A 433 -7.36 -4.34 -13.23
C MET A 433 -6.94 -3.71 -11.91
N ARG A 434 -6.06 -4.39 -11.15
CA ARG A 434 -5.50 -3.85 -9.90
C ARG A 434 -4.82 -2.53 -10.15
N ASP A 435 -3.89 -2.49 -11.10
CA ASP A 435 -3.04 -1.33 -11.32
C ASP A 435 -3.85 -0.14 -11.86
N ILE A 436 -4.85 -0.40 -12.70
CA ILE A 436 -5.77 0.64 -13.24
C ILE A 436 -6.68 1.20 -12.13
N ILE A 437 -7.27 0.34 -11.28
CA ILE A 437 -8.12 0.82 -10.17
C ILE A 437 -7.28 1.59 -9.15
N LEU A 438 -6.06 1.14 -8.81
CA LEU A 438 -5.19 1.91 -7.93
C LEU A 438 -4.76 3.26 -8.51
N ALA A 439 -4.75 3.40 -9.84
CA ALA A 439 -4.44 4.65 -10.51
C ALA A 439 -5.56 5.71 -10.43
N THR A 440 -6.75 5.37 -9.93
CA THR A 440 -7.80 6.38 -9.65
C THR A 440 -7.49 7.23 -8.42
N ASP A 441 -6.57 6.80 -7.55
CA ASP A 441 -6.08 7.62 -6.46
C ASP A 441 -5.37 8.86 -7.02
N LEU A 442 -5.94 10.05 -6.80
CA LEU A 442 -5.36 11.30 -7.30
C LEU A 442 -3.96 11.56 -6.75
N ALA A 443 -3.62 11.06 -5.55
CA ALA A 443 -2.26 11.14 -5.03
C ALA A 443 -1.28 10.30 -5.86
N HIS A 444 -1.72 9.16 -6.42
CA HIS A 444 -0.94 8.40 -7.38
C HIS A 444 -0.74 9.18 -8.68
N HIS A 445 -1.80 9.76 -9.23
CA HIS A 445 -1.71 10.58 -10.44
C HIS A 445 -0.67 11.71 -10.32
N LEU A 446 -0.69 12.43 -9.19
CA LEU A 446 0.27 13.52 -8.94
C LEU A 446 1.73 13.03 -8.85
N ARG A 447 1.97 11.81 -8.37
CA ARG A 447 3.32 11.21 -8.33
C ARG A 447 3.84 10.93 -9.74
N ILE A 448 3.00 10.44 -10.64
CA ILE A 448 3.38 10.05 -12.02
C ILE A 448 3.27 11.20 -13.04
N LEU A 449 2.75 12.38 -12.64
CA LEU A 449 2.49 13.50 -13.55
C LEU A 449 3.71 13.93 -14.37
N LYS A 450 4.90 13.93 -13.76
CA LYS A 450 6.15 14.26 -14.48
C LYS A 450 6.49 13.23 -15.55
N ASP A 451 6.25 11.96 -15.26
CA ASP A 451 6.50 10.87 -16.22
C ASP A 451 5.48 10.93 -17.37
N LEU A 452 4.23 11.30 -17.08
CA LEU A 452 3.21 11.58 -18.10
C LEU A 452 3.59 12.75 -19.01
N GLN A 453 4.12 13.84 -18.45
CA GLN A 453 4.62 14.98 -19.21
C GLN A 453 5.80 14.57 -20.10
N ASN A 454 6.77 13.85 -19.54
CA ASN A 454 7.90 13.34 -20.30
C ASN A 454 7.44 12.44 -21.46
N MET A 455 6.47 11.54 -21.22
CA MET A 455 5.89 10.67 -22.24
C MET A 455 5.22 11.48 -23.37
N ALA A 456 4.50 12.56 -23.02
CA ALA A 456 3.88 13.44 -24.01
C ALA A 456 4.93 14.21 -24.84
N ASP A 457 6.01 14.67 -24.21
CA ASP A 457 7.06 15.44 -24.86
C ASP A 457 7.93 14.60 -25.82
N VAL A 458 8.31 13.38 -25.41
CA VAL A 458 9.14 12.48 -26.24
C VAL A 458 8.32 11.67 -27.25
N GLY A 459 7.00 11.61 -27.06
CA GLY A 459 6.07 10.81 -27.85
C GLY A 459 5.82 9.42 -27.26
N TYR A 460 4.61 8.91 -27.47
CA TYR A 460 4.20 7.59 -27.00
C TYR A 460 4.86 6.46 -27.80
N ASN A 461 5.28 5.39 -27.10
CA ASN A 461 5.98 4.24 -27.68
C ASN A 461 5.21 2.95 -27.34
N THR A 462 4.64 2.31 -28.37
CA THR A 462 3.86 1.05 -28.27
C THR A 462 4.67 -0.18 -27.90
N LYS A 463 6.01 -0.07 -27.82
CA LYS A 463 6.89 -1.16 -27.40
C LYS A 463 7.36 -1.01 -25.97
N ASP A 464 7.06 0.11 -25.33
CA ASP A 464 7.49 0.40 -23.97
C ASP A 464 6.37 0.06 -22.97
N PRO A 465 6.55 -0.97 -22.13
CA PRO A 465 5.56 -1.33 -21.12
C PRO A 465 5.27 -0.20 -20.11
N GLN A 466 6.24 0.66 -19.83
CA GLN A 466 6.05 1.80 -18.94
C GLN A 466 5.10 2.83 -19.57
N HIS A 467 5.25 3.09 -20.86
CA HIS A 467 4.33 3.99 -21.58
C HIS A 467 2.91 3.43 -21.60
N HIS A 468 2.74 2.11 -21.73
CA HIS A 468 1.42 1.46 -21.63
C HIS A 468 0.77 1.72 -20.27
N ASN A 469 1.49 1.47 -19.18
CA ASN A 469 0.99 1.70 -17.82
C ASN A 469 0.64 3.16 -17.58
N LEU A 470 1.52 4.08 -17.96
CA LEU A 470 1.29 5.53 -17.86
C LEU A 470 0.04 5.97 -18.65
N LEU A 471 -0.12 5.47 -19.88
CA LEU A 471 -1.27 5.78 -20.72
C LEU A 471 -2.57 5.24 -20.11
N LEU A 472 -2.57 4.00 -19.58
CA LEU A 472 -3.72 3.41 -18.90
C LEU A 472 -4.12 4.24 -17.67
N SER A 473 -3.15 4.64 -16.83
CA SER A 473 -3.39 5.51 -15.68
C SER A 473 -3.97 6.86 -16.10
N LEU A 474 -3.40 7.51 -17.13
CA LEU A 474 -3.91 8.80 -17.62
C LEU A 474 -5.35 8.68 -18.16
N ILE A 475 -5.64 7.63 -18.94
CA ILE A 475 -6.99 7.40 -19.47
C ILE A 475 -7.97 7.17 -18.32
N MET A 476 -7.61 6.34 -17.34
CA MET A 476 -8.46 6.08 -16.18
C MET A 476 -8.77 7.37 -15.41
N THR A 477 -7.77 8.19 -15.08
CA THR A 477 -7.99 9.49 -14.42
C THR A 477 -8.84 10.43 -15.30
N SER A 478 -8.64 10.41 -16.61
CA SER A 478 -9.43 11.22 -17.57
C SER A 478 -10.91 10.79 -17.62
N CYS A 479 -11.18 9.49 -17.48
CA CYS A 479 -12.52 8.93 -17.39
C CYS A 479 -13.21 9.30 -16.08
N ASP A 480 -12.49 9.17 -14.96
CA ASP A 480 -13.02 9.46 -13.63
C ASP A 480 -13.45 10.94 -13.52
N LEU A 481 -12.64 11.85 -14.04
CA LEU A 481 -12.94 13.29 -14.04
C LEU A 481 -13.77 13.77 -15.25
N SER A 482 -14.34 12.86 -16.04
CA SER A 482 -14.97 13.17 -17.34
C SER A 482 -16.17 14.11 -17.26
N ASP A 483 -16.81 14.23 -16.09
CA ASP A 483 -17.90 15.18 -15.85
C ASP A 483 -17.48 16.65 -16.06
N GLN A 484 -16.17 16.96 -15.97
CA GLN A 484 -15.61 18.29 -16.23
C GLN A 484 -15.64 18.67 -17.73
N THR A 485 -15.79 17.69 -18.61
CA THR A 485 -15.83 17.87 -20.08
C THR A 485 -17.24 18.10 -20.61
N LYS A 486 -18.27 17.94 -19.77
CA LYS A 486 -19.68 18.03 -20.17
C LYS A 486 -20.12 19.49 -20.22
N ASP A 487 -21.33 19.72 -20.72
CA ASP A 487 -21.87 21.07 -20.81
C ASP A 487 -22.07 21.69 -19.42
N TRP A 488 -22.06 23.03 -19.38
CA TRP A 488 -22.13 23.81 -18.14
C TRP A 488 -23.27 23.38 -17.19
N LYS A 489 -24.46 23.09 -17.73
CA LYS A 489 -25.63 22.69 -16.91
C LYS A 489 -25.39 21.35 -16.23
N THR A 490 -24.77 20.42 -16.95
CA THR A 490 -24.39 19.10 -16.43
C THR A 490 -23.29 19.24 -15.37
N THR A 491 -22.20 19.94 -15.68
CA THR A 491 -21.07 20.14 -14.75
C THR A 491 -21.51 20.84 -13.47
N TRP A 492 -22.40 21.84 -13.56
CA TRP A 492 -22.98 22.52 -12.40
C TRP A 492 -23.75 21.56 -11.47
N LYS A 493 -24.65 20.76 -12.03
CA LYS A 493 -25.45 19.79 -11.26
C LYS A 493 -24.53 18.77 -10.56
N ILE A 494 -23.48 18.35 -11.25
CA ILE A 494 -22.53 17.37 -10.74
C ILE A 494 -21.68 17.95 -9.60
N ALA A 495 -21.21 19.19 -9.75
CA ALA A 495 -20.55 19.90 -8.65
C ALA A 495 -21.44 19.94 -7.39
N GLY A 496 -22.74 20.20 -7.54
CA GLY A 496 -23.70 20.14 -6.43
C GLY A 496 -23.73 18.77 -5.72
N LEU A 497 -23.69 17.66 -6.47
CA LEU A 497 -23.64 16.30 -5.90
C LEU A 497 -22.31 16.04 -5.16
N ILE A 498 -21.18 16.44 -5.75
CA ILE A 498 -19.84 16.30 -5.15
C ILE A 498 -19.77 17.06 -3.83
N TYR A 499 -20.17 18.34 -3.80
CA TYR A 499 -20.12 19.14 -2.57
C TYR A 499 -21.12 18.66 -1.53
N LYS A 500 -22.28 18.15 -1.93
CA LYS A 500 -23.22 17.52 -0.99
C LYS A 500 -22.57 16.34 -0.26
N GLU A 501 -21.81 15.52 -0.99
CA GLU A 501 -21.07 14.40 -0.39
C GLU A 501 -19.93 14.88 0.51
N PHE A 502 -19.13 15.84 0.05
CA PHE A 502 -18.06 16.44 0.84
C PHE A 502 -18.56 17.04 2.16
N PHE A 503 -19.69 17.74 2.11
CA PHE A 503 -20.31 18.33 3.30
C PHE A 503 -20.90 17.27 4.23
N SER A 504 -21.43 16.16 3.69
CA SER A 504 -21.83 15.01 4.52
C SER A 504 -20.63 14.41 5.27
N GLN A 505 -19.47 14.27 4.62
CA GLN A 505 -18.25 13.85 5.31
C GLN A 505 -17.81 14.88 6.37
N GLY A 506 -17.79 16.17 6.03
CA GLY A 506 -17.37 17.21 6.96
C GLY A 506 -18.25 17.31 8.21
N ASP A 507 -19.55 17.07 8.08
CA ASP A 507 -20.47 17.00 9.22
C ASP A 507 -20.18 15.78 10.12
N LEU A 508 -19.83 14.64 9.53
CA LEU A 508 -19.41 13.45 10.28
C LEU A 508 -18.10 13.73 11.04
N GLU A 509 -17.13 14.38 10.40
CA GLU A 509 -15.88 14.80 11.06
C GLU A 509 -16.15 15.75 12.23
N LYS A 510 -17.03 16.75 12.06
CA LYS A 510 -17.46 17.64 13.15
C LYS A 510 -18.12 16.86 14.29
N ALA A 511 -19.00 15.91 13.98
CA ALA A 511 -19.69 15.08 14.98
C ALA A 511 -18.72 14.18 15.77
N MET A 512 -17.59 13.78 15.16
CA MET A 512 -16.50 13.06 15.82
C MET A 512 -15.57 13.96 16.64
N GLY A 513 -15.80 15.28 16.65
CA GLY A 513 -14.95 16.25 17.34
C GLY A 513 -13.73 16.74 16.53
N ASN A 514 -13.64 16.36 15.25
CA ASN A 514 -12.59 16.82 14.34
C ASN A 514 -12.98 18.14 13.65
N ARG A 515 -11.98 18.86 13.14
CA ARG A 515 -12.22 20.06 12.33
C ARG A 515 -12.05 19.69 10.86
N PRO A 516 -13.11 19.72 10.05
CA PRO A 516 -12.99 19.43 8.63
C PRO A 516 -12.18 20.49 7.90
N SER A 517 -11.61 20.10 6.77
CA SER A 517 -11.00 21.04 5.83
C SER A 517 -12.04 22.01 5.26
N GLU A 518 -11.59 23.16 4.78
CA GLU A 518 -12.47 24.21 4.25
C GLU A 518 -13.38 23.71 3.13
N MET A 519 -12.88 22.84 2.25
CA MET A 519 -13.66 22.25 1.16
C MET A 519 -14.79 21.31 1.62
N MET A 520 -14.68 20.75 2.83
CA MET A 520 -15.65 19.83 3.44
C MET A 520 -16.57 20.56 4.43
N ASP A 521 -16.27 21.81 4.77
CA ASP A 521 -17.03 22.59 5.74
C ASP A 521 -18.11 23.42 5.04
N ARG A 522 -19.37 22.97 5.09
CA ARG A 522 -20.52 23.65 4.45
C ARG A 522 -20.73 25.12 4.86
N GLU A 523 -20.18 25.53 6.01
CA GLU A 523 -20.28 26.91 6.52
C GLU A 523 -19.16 27.82 6.00
N LYS A 524 -18.08 27.24 5.46
CA LYS A 524 -16.89 27.99 5.00
C LYS A 524 -16.57 27.82 3.52
N ALA A 525 -17.03 26.72 2.91
CA ALA A 525 -16.67 26.37 1.54
C ALA A 525 -17.15 27.42 0.52
N TYR A 526 -16.19 28.09 -0.13
CA TYR A 526 -16.46 28.94 -1.29
C TYR A 526 -16.32 28.13 -2.59
N ILE A 527 -17.43 27.55 -3.03
CA ILE A 527 -17.46 26.56 -4.13
C ILE A 527 -16.83 27.07 -5.45
N PRO A 528 -17.11 28.30 -5.94
CA PRO A 528 -16.56 28.76 -7.20
C PRO A 528 -15.03 28.82 -7.22
N GLU A 529 -14.40 29.27 -6.15
CA GLU A 529 -12.93 29.32 -6.03
C GLU A 529 -12.35 27.91 -5.90
N LEU A 530 -12.97 27.05 -5.09
CA LEU A 530 -12.57 25.65 -4.95
C LEU A 530 -12.64 24.90 -6.29
N GLN A 531 -13.72 25.07 -7.07
CA GLN A 531 -13.86 24.48 -8.41
C GLN A 531 -12.82 25.06 -9.38
N THR A 532 -12.63 26.38 -9.39
CA THR A 532 -11.64 27.01 -10.26
C THR A 532 -10.23 26.48 -9.97
N GLY A 533 -9.85 26.40 -8.69
CA GLY A 533 -8.57 25.84 -8.26
C GLY A 533 -8.41 24.36 -8.66
N PHE A 534 -9.44 23.54 -8.45
CA PHE A 534 -9.44 22.14 -8.87
C PHE A 534 -9.25 22.00 -10.39
N MET A 535 -9.99 22.78 -11.18
CA MET A 535 -9.89 22.72 -12.64
C MET A 535 -8.52 23.15 -13.14
N GLU A 536 -7.96 24.25 -12.63
CA GLU A 536 -6.66 24.78 -13.07
C GLU A 536 -5.49 23.87 -12.67
N GLN A 537 -5.54 23.26 -11.49
CA GLN A 537 -4.43 22.48 -10.95
C GLN A 537 -4.49 20.99 -11.29
N ILE A 538 -5.68 20.44 -11.52
CA ILE A 538 -5.89 19.00 -11.74
C ILE A 538 -6.50 18.73 -13.12
N ALA A 539 -7.74 19.16 -13.36
CA ALA A 539 -8.49 18.72 -14.55
C ALA A 539 -7.88 19.23 -15.86
N MET A 540 -7.55 20.52 -15.96
CA MET A 540 -6.99 21.12 -17.17
C MET A 540 -5.64 20.49 -17.56
N PRO A 541 -4.66 20.28 -16.65
CA PRO A 541 -3.43 19.55 -16.97
C PRO A 541 -3.67 18.15 -17.54
N ILE A 542 -4.64 17.39 -17.01
CA ILE A 542 -4.98 16.04 -17.50
C ILE A 542 -5.47 16.10 -18.95
N TYR A 543 -6.48 16.92 -19.23
CA TYR A 543 -7.02 17.03 -20.59
C TYR A 543 -6.06 17.73 -21.55
N LYS A 544 -5.11 18.53 -21.05
CA LYS A 544 -4.02 19.08 -21.84
C LYS A 544 -3.07 17.97 -22.29
N LEU A 545 -2.65 17.10 -21.39
CA LEU A 545 -1.83 15.92 -21.71
C LEU A 545 -2.55 14.99 -22.69
N LEU A 546 -3.85 14.75 -22.47
CA LEU A 546 -4.66 13.95 -23.38
C LEU A 546 -4.73 14.56 -24.78
N LYS A 547 -4.87 15.89 -24.89
CA LYS A 547 -4.82 16.65 -26.15
C LYS A 547 -3.46 16.57 -26.83
N ASP A 548 -2.38 16.63 -26.07
CA ASP A 548 -1.02 16.60 -26.59
C ASP A 548 -0.65 15.23 -27.14
N LEU A 549 -1.13 14.15 -26.50
CA LEU A 549 -1.00 12.78 -27.00
C LEU A 549 -1.97 12.48 -28.15
N PHE A 550 -3.22 12.94 -28.04
CA PHE A 550 -4.29 12.65 -28.99
C PHE A 550 -4.98 13.96 -29.42
N PRO A 551 -4.59 14.55 -30.57
CA PRO A 551 -5.15 15.83 -31.03
C PRO A 551 -6.68 15.82 -31.22
N ARG A 552 -7.28 14.65 -31.47
CA ARG A 552 -8.75 14.49 -31.56
C ARG A 552 -9.49 14.72 -30.24
N SER A 553 -8.79 14.70 -29.11
CA SER A 553 -9.35 15.01 -27.80
C SER A 553 -9.36 16.52 -27.48
N ALA A 554 -8.97 17.38 -28.43
CA ALA A 554 -8.92 18.84 -28.22
C ALA A 554 -10.26 19.43 -27.76
N GLU A 555 -11.39 18.90 -28.27
CA GLU A 555 -12.74 19.31 -27.85
C GLU A 555 -12.97 19.14 -26.33
N LEU A 556 -12.39 18.12 -25.72
CA LEU A 556 -12.49 17.88 -24.28
C LEU A 556 -11.77 18.98 -23.48
N TYR A 557 -10.55 19.32 -23.89
CA TYR A 557 -9.78 20.40 -23.26
C TYR A 557 -10.46 21.76 -23.42
N ASP A 558 -10.99 22.03 -24.61
CA ASP A 558 -11.68 23.28 -24.90
C ASP A 558 -12.98 23.40 -24.07
N SER A 559 -13.70 22.29 -23.87
CA SER A 559 -14.90 22.22 -23.01
C SER A 559 -14.59 22.49 -21.54
N VAL A 560 -13.52 21.89 -21.00
CA VAL A 560 -13.06 22.12 -19.63
C VAL A 560 -12.61 23.59 -19.45
N THR A 561 -11.91 24.15 -20.44
CA THR A 561 -11.50 25.55 -20.43
C THR A 561 -12.71 26.49 -20.42
N SER A 562 -13.71 26.21 -21.25
CA SER A 562 -14.99 26.95 -21.27
C SER A 562 -15.71 26.88 -19.93
N ASN A 563 -15.81 25.70 -19.32
CA ASN A 563 -16.43 25.53 -17.99
C ASN A 563 -15.67 26.28 -16.89
N ARG A 564 -14.33 26.32 -16.96
CA ARG A 564 -13.51 27.12 -16.03
C ARG A 564 -13.84 28.60 -16.14
N GLU A 565 -14.01 29.14 -17.35
CA GLU A 565 -14.43 30.53 -17.54
C GLU A 565 -15.81 30.81 -16.93
N GLN A 566 -16.75 29.88 -17.05
CA GLN A 566 -18.08 30.01 -16.44
C GLN A 566 -18.01 30.07 -14.91
N TRP A 567 -17.20 29.20 -14.28
CA TRP A 567 -16.95 29.28 -12.84
C TRP A 567 -16.34 30.62 -12.41
N GLY A 568 -15.42 31.16 -13.21
CA GLY A 568 -14.87 32.51 -12.98
C GLY A 568 -15.94 33.61 -13.05
N ARG A 569 -16.90 33.51 -13.97
CA ARG A 569 -18.03 34.45 -14.06
C ARG A 569 -18.96 34.34 -12.85
N VAL A 570 -19.19 33.13 -12.34
CA VAL A 570 -20.00 32.89 -11.14
C VAL A 570 -19.33 33.49 -9.91
N SER A 571 -18.02 33.29 -9.73
CA SER A 571 -17.24 33.90 -8.66
C SER A 571 -17.34 35.43 -8.68
N HIS A 572 -17.15 36.06 -9.85
CA HIS A 572 -17.28 37.51 -9.97
C HIS A 572 -18.71 38.01 -9.66
N LYS A 573 -19.76 37.29 -10.08
CA LYS A 573 -21.15 37.65 -9.75
C LYS A 573 -21.42 37.60 -8.24
N LEU A 574 -20.86 36.61 -7.54
CA LEU A 574 -20.99 36.45 -6.10
C LEU A 574 -20.25 37.55 -5.33
N ASP A 575 -19.05 37.91 -5.77
CA ASP A 575 -18.27 39.01 -5.17
C ASP A 575 -18.99 40.35 -5.30
N VAL A 576 -19.69 40.58 -6.42
CA VAL A 576 -20.45 41.83 -6.68
C VAL A 576 -21.78 41.88 -5.91
N LYS A 577 -22.48 40.75 -5.77
CA LYS A 577 -23.78 40.70 -5.07
C LYS A 577 -23.64 40.64 -3.54
N GLY A 578 -22.47 40.27 -3.03
CA GLY A 578 -22.26 39.92 -1.63
C GLY A 578 -22.78 38.52 -1.34
N LEU A 579 -22.04 37.75 -0.53
CA LEU A 579 -22.44 36.40 -0.13
C LEU A 579 -23.77 36.47 0.65
N PRO A 580 -24.80 35.67 0.32
CA PRO A 580 -25.93 35.49 1.20
C PRO A 580 -25.45 34.88 2.53
N ASP A 581 -26.03 35.34 3.65
CA ASP A 581 -25.70 34.93 5.03
C ASP A 581 -25.94 33.43 5.33
N ASN A 582 -26.29 32.58 4.35
CA ASN A 582 -26.43 31.14 4.51
C ASN A 582 -26.14 30.35 3.22
N ILE A 583 -25.21 29.39 3.38
CA ILE A 583 -25.07 28.10 2.67
C ILE A 583 -24.77 28.20 1.16
N SER A 584 -23.50 27.95 0.82
CA SER A 584 -22.92 27.86 -0.54
C SER A 584 -23.73 26.99 -1.53
N LEU A 585 -24.42 25.96 -1.03
CA LEU A 585 -25.19 25.00 -1.82
C LEU A 585 -26.60 25.53 -2.19
N ASP A 586 -27.24 26.30 -1.31
CA ASP A 586 -28.56 26.92 -1.57
C ASP A 586 -28.46 27.97 -2.70
N TYR A 587 -27.29 28.62 -2.85
CA TYR A 587 -27.01 29.49 -4.00
C TYR A 587 -26.89 28.69 -5.31
N LEU A 588 -26.24 27.51 -5.28
CA LEU A 588 -26.13 26.66 -6.46
C LEU A 588 -27.52 26.20 -6.94
N ASP A 589 -28.39 25.82 -6.00
CA ASP A 589 -29.76 25.41 -6.30
C ASP A 589 -30.62 26.58 -6.80
N ALA A 590 -30.52 27.76 -6.18
CA ALA A 590 -31.26 28.96 -6.58
C ALA A 590 -30.84 29.54 -7.95
N GLU A 591 -29.54 29.57 -8.27
CA GLU A 591 -29.09 29.95 -9.63
C GLU A 591 -29.41 28.88 -10.67
N PHE A 592 -29.44 27.59 -10.30
CA PHE A 592 -29.86 26.53 -11.22
C PHE A 592 -31.35 26.67 -11.61
N GLU A 593 -32.22 27.02 -10.66
CA GLU A 593 -33.62 27.34 -10.96
C GLU A 593 -33.75 28.57 -11.88
N GLN A 594 -32.89 29.58 -11.71
CA GLN A 594 -32.84 30.74 -12.63
C GLN A 594 -32.32 30.36 -14.02
N LEU A 595 -31.34 29.45 -14.12
CA LEU A 595 -30.85 28.91 -15.39
C LEU A 595 -31.90 28.04 -16.10
N GLN A 596 -32.77 27.33 -15.35
CA GLN A 596 -33.92 26.62 -15.93
C GLN A 596 -35.01 27.58 -16.43
N ASN A 597 -35.26 28.67 -15.70
CA ASN A 597 -36.30 29.64 -16.02
C ASN A 597 -35.85 30.74 -17.02
N GLY A 598 -34.55 30.79 -17.33
CA GLY A 598 -33.86 31.91 -17.99
C GLY A 598 -33.72 31.88 -19.50
N GLN A 599 -34.57 31.17 -20.26
CA GLN A 599 -34.80 31.54 -21.67
C GLN A 599 -35.72 32.75 -21.74
N THR A 600 -35.24 33.92 -21.30
CA THR A 600 -35.64 35.26 -21.79
C THR A 600 -35.01 36.34 -20.90
N LYS A 601 -33.94 36.94 -21.42
CA LYS A 601 -33.55 38.37 -21.35
C LYS A 601 -32.04 38.50 -21.21
N ASP A 602 -31.36 38.49 -22.35
CA ASP A 602 -30.13 39.23 -22.52
C ASP A 602 -30.39 40.70 -22.17
N ASN A 603 -29.52 41.28 -21.36
CA ASN A 603 -29.19 42.69 -21.49
C ASN A 603 -27.70 42.84 -21.17
N ASP A 604 -26.97 43.20 -22.22
CA ASP A 604 -25.62 43.70 -22.23
C ASP A 604 -25.34 44.67 -21.08
N THR A 605 -24.17 44.52 -20.45
CA THR A 605 -23.32 45.67 -20.12
C THR A 605 -21.87 45.23 -19.96
N ASN A 606 -21.08 45.57 -20.99
CA ASN A 606 -19.63 45.61 -20.96
C ASN A 606 -19.12 46.49 -19.81
N SER A 607 -18.25 45.94 -18.96
CA SER A 607 -17.20 46.76 -18.34
C SER A 607 -15.93 45.93 -18.16
N LYS A 608 -14.85 46.38 -18.82
CA LYS A 608 -13.49 45.92 -18.61
C LYS A 608 -12.98 46.53 -17.30
N SER A 609 -12.41 45.72 -16.41
CA SER A 609 -11.45 46.21 -15.42
C SER A 609 -10.40 45.14 -15.11
N SER A 610 -9.22 45.59 -14.73
CA SER A 610 -7.94 44.87 -14.80
C SER A 610 -7.29 44.74 -13.41
N ILE A 611 -6.79 43.52 -13.08
CA ILE A 611 -5.61 43.19 -12.23
C ILE A 611 -5.82 43.44 -10.70
N PRO A 612 -5.28 42.68 -9.69
CA PRO A 612 -4.01 41.93 -9.66
C PRO A 612 -4.01 40.49 -9.11
N GLY A 613 -3.03 39.71 -9.57
CA GLY A 613 -2.66 38.42 -8.99
C GLY A 613 -1.99 38.58 -7.62
N LYS A 614 -2.39 37.70 -6.69
CA LYS A 614 -1.57 37.29 -5.56
C LYS A 614 -1.66 35.77 -5.40
N CYS A 615 -0.47 35.19 -5.33
CA CYS A 615 -0.11 33.79 -5.21
C CYS A 615 -0.74 33.13 -3.97
N LEU A 616 -1.45 32.02 -4.15
CA LEU A 616 -1.82 31.11 -3.07
C LEU A 616 -1.22 29.72 -3.35
N ALA A 617 0.06 29.57 -2.97
CA ALA A 617 0.76 28.29 -2.98
C ALA A 617 1.20 28.00 -1.54
N LYS A 618 0.36 27.29 -0.75
CA LYS A 618 0.83 26.60 0.47
C LYS A 618 -0.12 25.61 1.19
N TYR A 619 -1.32 25.29 0.70
CA TYR A 619 -2.30 24.57 1.53
C TYR A 619 -2.93 23.30 0.92
N LEU A 620 -2.21 22.58 0.05
CA LEU A 620 -2.60 21.24 -0.42
C LEU A 620 -1.73 20.10 0.13
N TYR A 621 -1.01 20.35 1.22
CA TYR A 621 -0.19 19.35 1.90
C TYR A 621 -0.67 19.20 3.33
N ASN A 622 -1.64 18.30 3.53
CA ASN A 622 -1.78 17.39 4.69
C ASN A 622 -3.05 16.53 4.55
#